data_AF-A0A5D0UFW9-F1
#
_entry.id   AF-A0A5D0UFW9-F1
#
_cell.length_a   1.000
_cell.length_b   1.000
_cell.length_c   1.000
_cell.angle_alpha   90.00
_cell.angle_beta   90.00
_cell.angle_gamma   90.00
#
_symmetry.space_group_name_H-M   'P 1'
#
loop_
_entity.id
_entity.type
_entity.pdbx_description
1 polymer ?
#
loop_
_entity_poly.entity_id
_entity_poly.type
_entity_poly.pdbx_seq_one_letter_code
_entity_poly.pdbx_strand_id
1 'polypeptide(L)'
;MVIHENRRWFGDAAVRLDVLVVHGGNTTAEYAPTTFSFPRVGDGDRLPIGDGGLLLFHGRPKWFLSMFVAVSRDKPQASPLAELVQDVVTSEPATTLQAQALTLATGVPDPQMLAMAWQSALLVGDSMLNALRRETGASIGVYRDSWLRGKDGWGVGRHPASGLLTAKDLAFAFEIVEEPE
;
A
#
# COMPACT_ATOMS: atom_id res chain seq x y z
N MET A 1 13.31 6.49 -2.67
CA MET A 1 13.28 5.76 -1.38
C MET A 1 14.68 5.29 -1.03
N VAL A 2 15.10 5.45 0.23
CA VAL A 2 16.37 4.97 0.81
C VAL A 2 16.06 3.81 1.76
N ILE A 3 16.85 2.74 1.68
CA ILE A 3 16.70 1.54 2.50
C ILE A 3 17.67 1.56 3.68
N HIS A 4 17.16 1.29 4.88
CA HIS A 4 17.96 1.06 6.09
C HIS A 4 17.65 -0.33 6.65
N GLU A 5 18.60 -0.95 7.36
CA GLU A 5 18.43 -2.26 8.00
C GLU A 5 18.06 -3.45 7.08
N ASN A 6 18.64 -3.51 5.88
CA ASN A 6 18.65 -4.69 5.00
C ASN A 6 19.55 -5.85 5.50
N ARG A 7 20.14 -5.72 6.71
CA ARG A 7 20.73 -6.78 7.57
C ARG A 7 21.36 -7.98 6.84
N ARG A 8 22.25 -7.72 5.88
CA ARG A 8 23.12 -8.74 5.30
C ARG A 8 24.54 -8.49 5.79
N TRP A 9 25.17 -9.51 6.36
CA TRP A 9 26.54 -9.39 6.87
C TRP A 9 27.57 -9.24 5.72
N PHE A 10 27.20 -9.61 4.48
CA PHE A 10 28.00 -9.39 3.26
C PHE A 10 27.09 -9.31 2.02
N GLY A 11 27.31 -8.32 1.15
CA GLY A 11 26.73 -8.22 -0.19
C GLY A 11 25.34 -7.57 -0.29
N ASP A 12 24.91 -7.34 -1.53
CA ASP A 12 23.61 -6.78 -1.89
C ASP A 12 22.48 -7.83 -1.81
N ALA A 13 21.22 -7.43 -1.63
CA ALA A 13 20.09 -8.37 -1.55
C ALA A 13 18.97 -7.98 -2.52
N ALA A 14 18.16 -8.94 -2.94
CA ALA A 14 16.90 -8.62 -3.58
C ALA A 14 15.93 -8.05 -2.54
N VAL A 15 15.39 -6.88 -2.83
CA VAL A 15 14.38 -6.19 -2.01
C VAL A 15 13.11 -6.12 -2.84
N ARG A 16 11.96 -6.36 -2.21
CA ARG A 16 10.66 -6.13 -2.83
C ARG A 16 9.93 -4.99 -2.14
N LEU A 17 9.19 -4.24 -2.96
CA LEU A 17 8.25 -3.21 -2.55
C LEU A 17 6.85 -3.72 -2.88
N ASP A 18 6.06 -3.93 -1.85
CA ASP A 18 4.68 -4.38 -1.95
C ASP A 18 3.75 -3.20 -1.65
N VAL A 19 2.93 -2.84 -2.63
CA VAL A 19 1.98 -1.73 -2.56
C VAL A 19 0.58 -2.29 -2.65
N LEU A 20 -0.21 -2.09 -1.61
CA LEU A 20 -1.66 -2.30 -1.66
C LEU A 20 -2.35 -0.94 -1.64
N VAL A 21 -3.10 -0.62 -2.68
CA VAL A 21 -4.10 0.45 -2.61
C VAL A 21 -5.48 -0.16 -2.44
N VAL A 22 -6.21 0.33 -1.45
CA VAL A 22 -7.61 0.01 -1.23
C VAL A 22 -8.41 1.28 -1.34
N HIS A 23 -9.38 1.33 -2.25
CA HIS A 23 -10.21 2.52 -2.42
C HIS A 23 -11.67 2.14 -2.56
N GLY A 24 -12.57 3.11 -2.35
CA GLY A 24 -13.97 2.87 -2.68
C GLY A 24 -14.14 2.70 -4.19
N GLY A 25 -14.97 1.73 -4.58
CA GLY A 25 -15.46 1.50 -5.93
C GLY A 25 -16.93 1.91 -6.07
N ASN A 26 -17.59 1.38 -7.10
CA ASN A 26 -19.02 1.67 -7.33
C ASN A 26 -19.94 1.01 -6.31
N THR A 27 -19.61 -0.22 -5.90
CA THR A 27 -20.45 -1.07 -5.03
C THR A 27 -19.69 -1.59 -3.82
N THR A 28 -18.38 -1.81 -3.94
CA THR A 28 -17.49 -2.32 -2.88
C THR A 28 -16.20 -1.53 -2.82
N ALA A 29 -15.36 -1.83 -1.82
CA ALA A 29 -13.95 -1.52 -1.93
C ALA A 29 -13.31 -2.27 -3.11
N GLU A 30 -12.33 -1.63 -3.76
CA GLU A 30 -11.48 -2.17 -4.80
C GLU A 30 -10.04 -2.27 -4.27
N TYR A 31 -9.34 -3.33 -4.69
CA TYR A 31 -7.98 -3.65 -4.24
C TYR A 31 -7.03 -3.65 -5.43
N ALA A 32 -5.97 -2.85 -5.35
CA ALA A 32 -4.92 -2.76 -6.36
C ALA A 32 -3.55 -3.14 -5.75
N PRO A 33 -3.25 -4.46 -5.66
CA PRO A 33 -1.95 -4.95 -5.21
C PRO A 33 -0.90 -4.89 -6.31
N THR A 34 0.29 -4.41 -5.99
CA THR A 34 1.46 -4.41 -6.88
C THR A 34 2.70 -4.85 -6.12
N THR A 35 3.54 -5.68 -6.75
CA THR A 35 4.87 -6.06 -6.23
C THR A 35 5.93 -5.58 -7.20
N PHE A 36 6.92 -4.84 -6.70
CA PHE A 36 8.12 -4.46 -7.44
C PHE A 36 9.34 -5.14 -6.82
N SER A 37 10.19 -5.75 -7.64
CA SER A 37 11.44 -6.38 -7.18
C SER A 37 12.65 -5.59 -7.65
N PHE A 38 13.57 -5.35 -6.72
CA PHE A 38 14.80 -4.61 -6.93
C PHE A 38 15.97 -5.53 -6.58
N PRO A 39 16.72 -6.03 -7.57
CA PRO A 39 17.91 -6.80 -7.30
C PRO A 39 19.00 -5.90 -6.75
N ARG A 40 19.90 -6.47 -5.96
CA ARG A 40 21.17 -5.86 -5.58
C ARG A 40 21.02 -4.51 -4.85
N VAL A 41 20.19 -4.49 -3.80
CA VAL A 41 20.01 -3.33 -2.90
C VAL A 41 20.74 -3.58 -1.59
N GLY A 42 21.57 -2.63 -1.14
CA GLY A 42 22.26 -2.62 0.14
C GLY A 42 21.73 -1.58 1.14
N ASP A 43 22.35 -1.50 2.31
CA ASP A 43 22.04 -0.49 3.32
C ASP A 43 22.52 0.90 2.89
N GLY A 44 21.66 1.90 3.01
CA GLY A 44 21.91 3.26 2.56
C GLY A 44 21.65 3.49 1.07
N ASP A 45 21.38 2.42 0.31
CA ASP A 45 21.09 2.55 -1.11
C ASP A 45 19.73 3.20 -1.36
N ARG A 46 19.68 4.01 -2.41
CA ARG A 46 18.43 4.42 -3.02
C ARG A 46 17.93 3.30 -3.92
N LEU A 47 16.64 3.00 -3.85
CA LEU A 47 16.05 2.10 -4.84
C LEU A 47 16.24 2.66 -6.26
N PRO A 48 16.56 1.80 -7.25
CA PRO A 48 16.82 2.22 -8.62
C PRO A 48 15.51 2.49 -9.38
N ILE A 49 14.76 3.50 -8.95
CA ILE A 49 13.49 3.93 -9.55
C ILE A 49 13.65 5.11 -10.53
N GLY A 50 14.87 5.64 -10.65
CA GLY A 50 15.17 6.79 -11.51
C GLY A 50 14.63 8.12 -10.96
N ASP A 51 14.90 9.20 -11.69
CA ASP A 51 14.53 10.57 -11.30
C ASP A 51 13.02 10.85 -11.45
N GLY A 52 12.33 10.08 -12.28
CA GLY A 52 10.87 10.18 -12.48
C GLY A 52 10.02 9.61 -11.33
N GLY A 53 10.67 9.06 -10.29
CA GLY A 53 9.97 8.41 -9.18
C GLY A 53 9.38 7.05 -9.58
N LEU A 54 8.51 6.53 -8.71
CA LEU A 54 7.84 5.25 -8.91
C LEU A 54 6.33 5.45 -8.86
N LEU A 55 5.63 5.14 -9.95
CA LEU A 55 4.17 5.13 -9.97
C LEU A 55 3.68 3.95 -9.14
N LEU A 56 3.11 4.25 -7.96
CA LEU A 56 2.60 3.24 -7.04
C LEU A 56 1.17 2.81 -7.37
N PHE A 57 0.38 3.73 -7.93
CA PHE A 57 -1.02 3.50 -8.26
C PHE A 57 -1.49 4.51 -9.29
N HIS A 58 -2.29 4.02 -10.25
CA HIS A 58 -3.08 4.83 -11.15
C HIS A 58 -4.48 4.23 -11.23
N GLY A 59 -5.51 5.04 -10.99
CA GLY A 59 -6.88 4.58 -10.97
C GLY A 59 -7.88 5.66 -10.58
N ARG A 60 -9.16 5.28 -10.46
CA ARG A 60 -10.29 6.19 -10.20
C ARG A 60 -10.91 5.91 -8.83
N PRO A 61 -10.27 6.34 -7.72
CA PRO A 61 -10.79 6.09 -6.40
C PRO A 61 -12.12 6.82 -6.16
N LYS A 62 -13.02 6.19 -5.40
CA LYS A 62 -14.25 6.81 -4.90
C LYS A 62 -14.23 6.90 -3.37
N TRP A 63 -14.62 8.07 -2.85
CA TRP A 63 -14.81 8.39 -1.43
C TRP A 63 -13.57 8.31 -0.50
N PHE A 64 -12.84 7.20 -0.48
CA PHE A 64 -11.59 7.01 0.26
C PHE A 64 -10.54 6.24 -0.58
N LEU A 65 -9.27 6.42 -0.20
CA LEU A 65 -8.09 5.75 -0.74
C LEU A 65 -7.16 5.50 0.44
N SER A 66 -6.80 4.24 0.67
CA SER A 66 -5.86 3.81 1.69
C SER A 66 -4.70 3.12 1.00
N MET A 67 -3.47 3.56 1.27
CA MET A 67 -2.28 2.98 0.68
C MET A 67 -1.43 2.34 1.78
N PHE A 68 -0.98 1.12 1.51
CA PHE A 68 -0.07 0.35 2.35
C PHE A 68 1.15 0.03 1.51
N VAL A 69 2.31 0.46 1.98
CA VAL A 69 3.60 0.22 1.33
C VAL A 69 4.46 -0.56 2.31
N ALA A 70 4.90 -1.74 1.90
CA ALA A 70 5.83 -2.57 2.66
C ALA A 70 7.09 -2.82 1.87
N VAL A 71 8.22 -2.64 2.53
CA VAL A 71 9.53 -2.99 1.99
C VAL A 71 10.02 -4.21 2.76
N SER A 72 10.41 -5.24 2.03
CA SER A 72 10.92 -6.47 2.62
C SER A 72 12.00 -7.08 1.74
N ARG A 73 12.70 -8.08 2.27
CA ARG A 73 13.61 -8.87 1.43
C ARG A 73 12.80 -9.74 0.50
N ASP A 74 13.19 -9.75 -0.76
CA ASP A 74 12.59 -10.61 -1.76
C ASP A 74 13.14 -12.02 -1.60
N LYS A 75 12.27 -12.95 -1.20
CA LYS A 75 12.64 -14.36 -1.03
C LYS A 75 12.14 -15.14 -2.24
N PRO A 76 12.92 -16.09 -2.78
CA PRO A 76 12.54 -16.86 -3.96
C PRO A 76 11.17 -17.55 -3.88
N GLN A 77 10.72 -17.90 -2.67
CA GLN A 77 9.46 -18.59 -2.39
C GLN A 77 8.31 -17.68 -1.96
N ALA A 78 8.52 -16.36 -1.89
CA ALA A 78 7.46 -15.43 -1.49
C ALA A 78 6.51 -15.19 -2.65
N SER A 79 5.21 -15.34 -2.39
CA SER A 79 4.13 -15.12 -3.33
C SER A 79 4.05 -13.64 -3.73
N PRO A 80 3.60 -13.31 -4.96
CA PRO A 80 3.24 -11.96 -5.32
C PRO A 80 2.14 -11.42 -4.41
N LEU A 81 2.12 -10.10 -4.19
CA LEU A 81 1.12 -9.49 -3.31
C LEU A 81 -0.31 -9.75 -3.76
N ALA A 82 -0.55 -9.84 -5.06
CA ALA A 82 -1.87 -10.08 -5.62
C ALA A 82 -2.48 -11.40 -5.11
N GLU A 83 -1.67 -12.46 -5.01
CA GLU A 83 -2.11 -13.77 -4.49
C GLU A 83 -2.43 -13.69 -3.00
N LEU A 84 -1.55 -13.04 -2.21
CA LEU A 84 -1.79 -12.82 -0.78
C LEU A 84 -3.05 -12.03 -0.50
N VAL A 85 -3.32 -11.00 -1.30
CA VAL A 85 -4.55 -10.22 -1.18
C VAL A 85 -5.76 -11.05 -1.52
N GLN A 86 -5.70 -11.86 -2.57
CA GLN A 86 -6.78 -12.79 -2.95
C GLN A 86 -7.10 -13.77 -1.83
N ASP A 87 -6.09 -14.37 -1.19
CA ASP A 87 -6.26 -15.27 -0.04
C ASP A 87 -6.90 -14.55 1.16
N VAL A 88 -6.45 -13.32 1.45
CA VAL A 88 -7.01 -12.53 2.54
C VAL A 88 -8.48 -12.20 2.27
N VAL A 89 -8.82 -11.67 1.09
CA VAL A 89 -10.19 -11.22 0.79
C VAL A 89 -11.18 -12.37 0.64
N THR A 90 -10.72 -13.58 0.32
CA THR A 90 -11.59 -14.77 0.23
C THR A 90 -11.72 -15.52 1.56
N SER A 91 -10.95 -15.15 2.58
CA SER A 91 -11.03 -15.77 3.90
C SER A 91 -12.36 -15.46 4.60
N GLU A 92 -12.94 -16.44 5.31
CA GLU A 92 -14.22 -16.34 6.05
C GLU A 92 -14.37 -15.04 6.88
N PRO A 93 -13.36 -14.60 7.66
CA PRO A 93 -13.44 -13.34 8.40
C PRO A 93 -13.50 -12.10 7.49
N ALA A 94 -12.79 -12.12 6.35
CA ALA A 94 -12.73 -10.99 5.43
C ALA A 94 -13.99 -10.87 4.55
N THR A 95 -14.63 -11.98 4.21
CA THR A 95 -15.93 -12.01 3.52
C THR A 95 -17.00 -11.30 4.37
N THR A 96 -16.97 -11.50 5.68
CA THR A 96 -17.88 -10.82 6.62
C THR A 96 -17.61 -9.31 6.71
N LEU A 97 -16.35 -8.88 6.63
CA LEU A 97 -15.96 -7.46 6.64
C LEU A 97 -16.26 -6.76 5.30
N GLN A 98 -16.13 -7.48 4.18
CA GLN A 98 -16.50 -7.01 2.85
C GLN A 98 -18.01 -6.88 2.69
N ALA A 99 -18.79 -7.85 3.20
CA ALA A 99 -20.24 -7.78 3.19
C ALA A 99 -20.76 -6.55 3.96
N GLN A 100 -20.09 -6.15 5.04
CA GLN A 100 -20.41 -4.93 5.79
C GLN A 100 -20.03 -3.64 5.05
N ALA A 101 -19.07 -3.70 4.12
CA ALA A 101 -18.66 -2.57 3.27
C ALA A 101 -19.47 -2.45 1.95
N LEU A 102 -20.26 -3.48 1.60
CA LEU A 102 -21.01 -3.62 0.33
C LEU A 102 -22.27 -2.73 0.25
N THR A 103 -22.70 -2.08 1.34
CA THR A 103 -23.93 -1.27 1.37
C THR A 103 -23.79 0.17 0.84
N LEU A 104 -22.78 0.49 0.01
CA LEU A 104 -22.56 1.85 -0.53
C LEU A 104 -23.29 2.18 -1.85
N ALA A 105 -24.26 1.37 -2.28
CA ALA A 105 -24.58 1.25 -3.71
C ALA A 105 -25.36 2.41 -4.38
N THR A 106 -25.88 3.43 -3.69
CA THR A 106 -26.58 4.54 -4.38
C THR A 106 -26.48 5.89 -3.64
N GLY A 107 -25.48 6.72 -3.98
CA GLY A 107 -25.38 8.12 -3.53
C GLY A 107 -24.03 8.49 -2.91
N VAL A 108 -23.94 9.71 -2.34
CA VAL A 108 -22.86 10.08 -1.43
C VAL A 108 -23.08 9.29 -0.14
N PRO A 109 -22.15 8.41 0.28
CA PRO A 109 -22.28 7.70 1.55
C PRO A 109 -22.43 8.68 2.70
N ASP A 110 -23.26 8.37 3.69
CA ASP A 110 -23.20 9.12 4.94
C ASP A 110 -21.81 8.95 5.61
N PRO A 111 -21.43 9.86 6.51
CA PRO A 111 -20.10 9.81 7.14
C PRO A 111 -19.82 8.51 7.92
N GLN A 112 -20.84 7.86 8.48
CA GLN A 112 -20.69 6.63 9.25
C GLN A 112 -20.41 5.44 8.32
N MET A 113 -21.13 5.33 7.21
CA MET A 113 -20.89 4.33 6.16
C MET A 113 -19.49 4.47 5.57
N LEU A 114 -19.05 5.70 5.29
CA LEU A 114 -17.69 5.97 4.81
C LEU A 114 -16.63 5.55 5.83
N ALA A 115 -16.84 5.86 7.12
CA ALA A 115 -15.93 5.47 8.18
C ALA A 115 -15.81 3.94 8.31
N MET A 116 -16.93 3.21 8.22
CA MET A 116 -16.94 1.74 8.26
C MET A 116 -16.20 1.15 7.06
N ALA A 117 -16.48 1.63 5.84
CA ALA A 117 -15.81 1.14 4.64
C ALA A 117 -14.28 1.39 4.70
N TRP A 118 -13.88 2.57 5.15
CA TRP A 118 -12.49 2.90 5.40
C TRP A 118 -11.87 1.97 6.46
N GLN A 119 -12.52 1.75 7.60
CA GLN A 119 -12.03 0.84 8.65
C GLN A 119 -11.89 -0.60 8.15
N SER A 120 -12.82 -1.10 7.33
CA SER A 120 -12.69 -2.42 6.70
C SER A 120 -11.48 -2.48 5.77
N ALA A 121 -11.23 -1.45 4.96
CA ALA A 121 -10.04 -1.37 4.12
C ALA A 121 -8.75 -1.40 4.95
N LEU A 122 -8.77 -0.74 6.12
CA LEU A 122 -7.67 -0.77 7.08
C LEU A 122 -7.40 -2.18 7.63
N LEU A 123 -8.44 -2.92 8.01
CA LEU A 123 -8.32 -4.29 8.50
C LEU A 123 -7.76 -5.25 7.44
N VAL A 124 -8.21 -5.10 6.18
CA VAL A 124 -7.70 -5.91 5.07
C VAL A 124 -6.23 -5.61 4.82
N GLY A 125 -5.83 -4.33 4.80
CA GLY A 125 -4.43 -3.94 4.67
C GLY A 125 -3.55 -4.50 5.80
N ASP A 126 -4.02 -4.47 7.05
CA ASP A 126 -3.30 -5.06 8.17
C ASP A 126 -3.18 -6.59 8.06
N SER A 127 -4.24 -7.26 7.59
CA SER A 127 -4.23 -8.71 7.34
C SER A 127 -3.25 -9.08 6.23
N MET A 128 -3.20 -8.30 5.15
CA MET A 128 -2.24 -8.43 4.05
C MET A 128 -0.80 -8.22 4.54
N LEU A 129 -0.52 -7.19 5.34
CA LEU A 129 0.83 -6.95 5.88
C LEU A 129 1.29 -8.11 6.76
N ASN A 130 0.38 -8.71 7.51
CA ASN A 130 0.66 -9.91 8.30
C ASN A 130 0.91 -11.15 7.44
N ALA A 131 0.16 -11.34 6.35
CA ALA A 131 0.39 -12.41 5.39
C ALA A 131 1.77 -12.25 4.72
N LEU A 132 2.10 -11.04 4.27
CA LEU A 132 3.40 -10.72 3.67
C LEU A 132 4.55 -11.02 4.66
N ARG A 133 4.43 -10.58 5.92
CA ARG A 133 5.43 -10.87 6.97
C ARG A 133 5.67 -12.36 7.20
N ARG A 134 4.69 -13.23 7.01
CA ARG A 134 4.88 -14.68 7.13
C ARG A 134 5.77 -15.23 6.03
N GLU A 135 5.66 -14.71 4.82
CA GLU A 135 6.46 -15.16 3.68
C GLU A 135 7.84 -14.49 3.64
N THR A 136 7.89 -13.17 3.75
CA THR A 136 9.10 -12.37 3.58
C THR A 136 9.89 -12.23 4.89
N GLY A 137 9.30 -12.59 6.04
CA GLY A 137 9.85 -12.35 7.36
C GLY A 137 9.67 -10.89 7.78
N ALA A 138 10.60 -10.37 8.59
CA ALA A 138 10.55 -8.98 9.04
C ALA A 138 10.58 -8.01 7.84
N SER A 139 9.65 -7.05 7.83
CA SER A 139 9.70 -5.91 6.93
C SER A 139 10.87 -5.01 7.31
N ILE A 140 11.55 -4.49 6.29
CA ILE A 140 12.53 -3.41 6.40
C ILE A 140 11.79 -2.14 6.85
N GLY A 141 10.70 -1.79 6.19
CA GLY A 141 9.82 -0.73 6.69
C GLY A 141 8.41 -0.85 6.15
N VAL A 142 7.50 -0.15 6.81
CA VAL A 142 6.09 -0.09 6.46
C VAL A 142 5.64 1.35 6.54
N TYR A 143 4.98 1.80 5.48
CA TYR A 143 4.27 3.06 5.44
C TYR A 143 2.79 2.81 5.16
N ARG A 144 1.94 3.60 5.81
CA ARG A 144 0.49 3.54 5.64
C ARG A 144 -0.07 4.95 5.76
N ASP A 145 -0.94 5.30 4.82
CA ASP A 145 -1.70 6.55 4.87
C ASP A 145 -3.09 6.34 4.25
N SER A 146 -3.99 7.27 4.53
CA SER A 146 -5.35 7.24 4.02
C SER A 146 -5.86 8.65 3.74
N TRP A 147 -6.56 8.79 2.62
CA TRP A 147 -7.09 10.04 2.12
C TRP A 147 -8.59 9.92 1.88
N LEU A 148 -9.33 10.87 2.42
CA LEU A 148 -10.77 11.00 2.19
C LEU A 148 -11.02 12.09 1.16
N ARG A 149 -11.85 11.83 0.15
CA ARG A 149 -12.14 12.78 -0.95
C ARG A 149 -12.50 14.17 -0.45
N GLY A 150 -13.44 14.26 0.50
CA GLY A 150 -13.97 15.54 0.97
C GLY A 150 -13.03 16.31 1.92
N LYS A 151 -12.16 15.61 2.65
CA LYS A 151 -11.27 16.22 3.64
C LYS A 151 -9.88 16.48 3.08
N ASP A 152 -9.33 15.52 2.35
CA ASP A 152 -7.93 15.47 1.96
C ASP A 152 -7.71 15.75 0.48
N GLY A 153 -8.78 15.91 -0.33
CA GLY A 153 -8.66 16.12 -1.78
C GLY A 153 -7.87 15.00 -2.46
N TRP A 154 -8.05 13.76 -1.98
CA TRP A 154 -7.26 12.59 -2.38
C TRP A 154 -5.76 12.63 -2.08
N GLY A 155 -5.29 13.68 -1.41
CA GLY A 155 -3.87 13.92 -1.25
C GLY A 155 -3.18 14.37 -2.53
N VAL A 156 -3.91 14.82 -3.57
CA VAL A 156 -3.30 15.37 -4.80
C VAL A 156 -2.33 16.51 -4.43
N GLY A 157 -1.14 16.47 -5.01
CA GLY A 157 -0.06 17.42 -4.70
C GLY A 157 0.60 17.18 -3.33
N ARG A 158 0.26 16.09 -2.60
CA ARG A 158 1.05 15.71 -1.42
C ARG A 158 2.41 15.19 -1.86
N HIS A 159 3.42 15.88 -1.37
CA HIS A 159 4.81 15.46 -1.30
C HIS A 159 5.38 16.09 -0.02
N PRO A 160 6.41 15.55 0.65
CA PRO A 160 7.09 16.37 1.65
C PRO A 160 7.63 17.62 0.94
N ALA A 161 7.27 18.82 1.42
CA ALA A 161 7.74 20.09 0.86
C ALA A 161 9.28 20.24 0.95
N SER A 162 9.89 19.51 1.89
CA SER A 162 11.32 19.35 2.04
C SER A 162 11.64 18.00 2.68
N GLY A 163 12.64 17.30 2.14
CA GLY A 163 13.18 16.08 2.73
C GLY A 163 12.38 14.81 2.40
N LEU A 164 12.56 13.78 3.23
CA LEU A 164 11.91 12.47 3.09
C LEU A 164 10.96 12.25 4.26
N LEU A 165 9.85 11.56 4.01
CA LEU A 165 9.06 10.89 5.04
C LEU A 165 9.89 9.74 5.59
N THR A 166 10.01 9.66 6.92
CA THR A 166 10.76 8.61 7.61
C THR A 166 9.80 7.65 8.30
N ALA A 167 9.88 6.36 7.96
CA ALA A 167 9.10 5.30 8.56
C ALA A 167 10.03 4.18 9.04
N LYS A 168 10.36 4.19 10.34
CA LYS A 168 11.28 3.27 11.01
C LYS A 168 12.61 3.13 10.25
N ASP A 169 12.75 2.14 9.38
CA ASP A 169 13.98 1.83 8.63
C ASP A 169 13.86 2.12 7.11
N LEU A 170 12.88 2.91 6.69
CA LEU A 170 12.83 3.45 5.32
C LEU A 170 12.61 4.96 5.32
N ALA A 171 13.17 5.64 4.33
CA ALA A 171 12.93 7.05 4.09
C ALA A 171 12.57 7.30 2.61
N PHE A 172 11.50 8.04 2.33
CA PHE A 172 11.01 8.21 0.96
C PHE A 172 10.22 9.50 0.75
N ALA A 173 10.11 9.91 -0.50
CA ALA A 173 9.19 10.97 -0.94
C ALA A 173 8.39 10.39 -2.11
N PHE A 174 7.17 10.87 -2.25
CA PHE A 174 6.28 10.53 -3.36
C PHE A 174 5.39 11.73 -3.64
N GLU A 175 4.79 11.73 -4.82
CA GLU A 175 3.77 12.67 -5.24
C GLU A 175 2.51 11.89 -5.62
N ILE A 176 1.35 12.43 -5.25
CA ILE A 176 0.07 11.95 -5.77
C ILE A 176 -0.37 12.92 -6.86
N VAL A 177 -0.45 12.42 -8.09
CA VAL A 177 -0.87 13.19 -9.26
C VAL A 177 -2.27 12.78 -9.69
N GLU A 178 -3.03 13.75 -10.18
CA GLU A 178 -4.28 13.52 -10.91
C GLU A 178 -3.96 13.56 -12.42
N GLU A 179 -4.38 12.54 -13.16
CA GLU A 179 -4.30 12.58 -14.62
C GLU A 179 -5.51 13.35 -15.18
N PRO A 180 -5.30 14.30 -16.10
CA PRO A 180 -6.41 14.94 -16.81
C PRO A 180 -7.16 13.89 -17.65
N GLU A 181 -8.51 13.95 -17.64
CA GLU A 181 -9.38 13.08 -18.43
C GLU A 181 -9.17 13.20 -19.96
#